data_AF-A0A8J6JJQ0-F1
#
_entry.id   AF-A0A8J6JJQ0-F1
#
_cell.length_a   1.000
_cell.length_b   1.000
_cell.length_c   1.000
_cell.angle_alpha   90.00
_cell.angle_beta   90.00
_cell.angle_gamma   90.00
#
_symmetry.space_group_name_H-M   'P 1'
#
loop_
_entity.id
_entity.type
_entity.pdbx_description
1 polymer ?
#
loop_
_entity_poly.entity_id
_entity_poly.type
_entity_poly.pdbx_seq_one_letter_code
_entity_poly.pdbx_strand_id
1 'polypeptide(L)'
;MTEQRTFQGVSITFDEHWARIVTDAALFAYLERRGKKDASLLAVYLKSEYETIYGKPLEISADSLAIEILIHAYIDKLAKALHGARLPEALLDALGPLLSRIEASTAVIDCGERCVDNNRFVFDGLEPFAPLIIALLDK
;
A
#
# COMPACT_ATOMS: atom_id res chain seq x y z
N MET A 1 -0.58 -9.16 -20.83
CA MET A 1 -0.78 -10.50 -20.25
C MET A 1 -1.07 -10.29 -18.78
N THR A 2 -2.22 -10.77 -18.33
CA THR A 2 -2.71 -10.62 -16.95
C THR A 2 -2.46 -11.91 -16.20
N GLU A 3 -1.77 -11.85 -15.08
CA GLU A 3 -1.37 -13.02 -14.29
C GLU A 3 -1.99 -12.96 -12.90
N GLN A 4 -2.60 -14.05 -12.45
CA GLN A 4 -3.17 -14.16 -11.11
C GLN A 4 -2.24 -14.96 -10.20
N ARG A 5 -2.10 -14.51 -8.95
CA ARG A 5 -1.32 -15.16 -7.91
C ARG A 5 -2.04 -15.08 -6.58
N THR A 6 -1.58 -15.88 -5.64
CA THR A 6 -2.06 -15.85 -4.26
C THR A 6 -0.88 -15.90 -3.31
N PHE A 7 -0.86 -14.99 -2.35
CA PHE A 7 0.17 -14.96 -1.32
C PHE A 7 -0.48 -15.06 0.05
N GLN A 8 -0.31 -16.21 0.71
CA GLN A 8 -0.87 -16.46 2.05
C GLN A 8 -2.37 -16.17 2.16
N GLY A 9 -3.12 -16.45 1.08
CA GLY A 9 -4.55 -16.19 0.98
C GLY A 9 -4.92 -14.86 0.32
N VAL A 10 -3.98 -13.91 0.18
CA VAL A 10 -4.22 -12.63 -0.50
C VAL A 10 -4.24 -12.81 -2.01
N SER A 11 -5.35 -12.44 -2.66
CA SER A 11 -5.49 -12.50 -4.11
C SER A 11 -4.85 -11.29 -4.80
N ILE A 12 -3.99 -11.57 -5.79
CA ILE A 12 -3.18 -10.57 -6.49
C ILE A 12 -3.32 -10.79 -8.00
N THR A 13 -3.47 -9.69 -8.73
CA THR A 13 -3.44 -9.68 -10.19
C THR A 13 -2.31 -8.78 -10.67
N PHE A 14 -1.45 -9.30 -11.53
CA PHE A 14 -0.37 -8.56 -12.17
C PHE A 14 -0.75 -8.23 -13.61
N ASP A 15 -0.51 -6.98 -13.99
CA ASP A 15 -0.52 -6.50 -15.37
C ASP A 15 0.75 -5.70 -15.63
N GLU A 16 1.04 -5.38 -16.88
CA GLU A 16 2.20 -4.53 -17.17
C GLU A 16 2.07 -3.19 -16.44
N HIS A 17 3.10 -2.84 -15.66
CA HIS A 17 3.18 -1.67 -14.77
C HIS A 17 2.25 -1.68 -13.54
N TRP A 18 1.54 -2.78 -13.25
CA TRP A 18 0.56 -2.87 -12.15
C TRP A 18 0.69 -4.14 -11.31
N ALA A 19 0.53 -3.98 -10.00
CA ALA A 19 0.19 -5.04 -9.07
C ALA A 19 -1.12 -4.67 -8.36
N ARG A 20 -2.17 -5.48 -8.53
CA ARG A 20 -3.49 -5.22 -7.97
C ARG A 20 -3.83 -6.20 -6.88
N ILE A 21 -4.33 -5.71 -5.76
CA ILE A 21 -4.62 -6.53 -4.58
C ILE A 21 -6.12 -6.43 -4.29
N VAL A 22 -6.77 -7.57 -4.08
CA VAL A 22 -8.18 -7.57 -3.65
C VAL A 22 -8.26 -7.17 -2.18
N THR A 23 -9.09 -6.18 -1.88
CA THR A 23 -9.32 -5.69 -0.51
C THR A 23 -10.42 -6.49 0.17
N ASP A 24 -10.11 -7.75 0.50
CA ASP A 24 -11.05 -8.66 1.14
C ASP A 24 -10.61 -9.11 2.54
N ALA A 25 -11.41 -9.97 3.15
CA ALA A 25 -11.12 -10.53 4.47
C ALA A 25 -9.75 -11.25 4.54
N ALA A 26 -9.23 -11.79 3.44
CA ALA A 26 -7.94 -12.45 3.43
C ALA A 26 -6.80 -11.43 3.51
N LEU A 27 -6.89 -10.29 2.81
CA LEU A 27 -5.96 -9.18 2.98
C LEU A 27 -5.95 -8.67 4.43
N PHE A 28 -7.13 -8.43 4.99
CA PHE A 28 -7.22 -7.98 6.39
C PHE A 28 -6.65 -9.00 7.36
N ALA A 29 -7.01 -10.28 7.23
CA ALA A 29 -6.49 -11.35 8.08
C ALA A 29 -4.96 -11.46 7.99
N TYR A 30 -4.39 -11.30 6.79
CA TYR A 30 -2.95 -11.27 6.58
C TYR A 30 -2.29 -10.09 7.32
N LEU A 31 -2.81 -8.88 7.13
CA LEU A 31 -2.27 -7.65 7.72
C LEU A 31 -2.48 -7.53 9.24
N GLU A 32 -3.41 -8.29 9.82
CA GLU A 32 -3.61 -8.35 11.28
C GLU A 32 -2.83 -9.47 11.97
N ARG A 33 -2.40 -10.51 11.23
CA ARG A 33 -1.84 -11.73 11.83
C ARG A 33 -0.56 -11.49 12.65
N ARG A 34 0.34 -10.61 12.17
CA ARG A 34 1.59 -10.25 12.86
C ARG A 34 1.79 -8.73 12.97
N GLY A 35 0.73 -7.96 12.72
CA GLY A 35 0.74 -6.50 12.66
C GLY A 35 1.03 -5.94 11.26
N LYS A 36 0.90 -4.61 11.11
CA LYS A 36 0.94 -3.89 9.84
C LYS A 36 2.29 -3.97 9.13
N LYS A 37 3.36 -4.32 9.83
CA LYS A 37 4.67 -4.62 9.24
C LYS A 37 4.64 -5.76 8.21
N ASP A 38 3.65 -6.64 8.25
CA ASP A 38 3.49 -7.70 7.23
C ASP A 38 3.22 -7.09 5.84
N ALA A 39 2.76 -5.83 5.74
CA ALA A 39 2.65 -5.13 4.45
C ALA A 39 3.99 -5.04 3.70
N SER A 40 5.12 -4.88 4.41
CA SER A 40 6.45 -4.87 3.78
C SER A 40 6.81 -6.23 3.17
N LEU A 41 6.38 -7.33 3.80
CA LEU A 41 6.60 -8.68 3.25
C LEU A 41 5.75 -8.91 1.99
N LEU A 42 4.50 -8.45 2.00
CA LEU A 42 3.64 -8.47 0.81
C LEU A 42 4.24 -7.61 -0.32
N ALA A 43 4.71 -6.40 -0.02
CA ALA A 43 5.36 -5.54 -1.01
C ALA A 43 6.61 -6.17 -1.65
N VAL A 44 7.47 -6.81 -0.84
CA VAL A 44 8.63 -7.55 -1.35
C VAL A 44 8.20 -8.71 -2.24
N TYR A 45 7.17 -9.46 -1.85
CA TYR A 45 6.60 -10.53 -2.68
C TYR A 45 6.09 -10.00 -4.02
N LEU A 46 5.30 -8.93 -4.01
CA LEU A 46 4.74 -8.32 -5.22
C LEU A 46 5.83 -7.94 -6.23
N LYS A 47 6.89 -7.28 -5.76
CA LYS A 47 8.01 -6.88 -6.62
C LYS A 47 8.74 -8.08 -7.21
N SER A 48 9.03 -9.09 -6.39
CA SER A 48 9.73 -10.31 -6.83
C SER A 48 8.91 -11.11 -7.83
N GLU A 49 7.60 -11.22 -7.62
CA GLU A 49 6.71 -11.98 -8.50
C GLU A 49 6.49 -11.24 -9.82
N TYR A 50 6.33 -9.91 -9.78
CA TYR A 50 6.26 -9.09 -10.99
C TYR A 50 7.53 -9.24 -11.85
N GLU A 51 8.72 -9.18 -11.24
CA GLU A 51 9.98 -9.36 -11.95
C GLU A 51 10.09 -10.76 -12.57
N THR A 52 9.58 -11.78 -11.88
CA THR A 52 9.51 -13.15 -12.41
C THR A 52 8.60 -13.25 -13.64
N ILE A 53 7.47 -12.54 -13.63
CA ILE A 53 6.48 -12.57 -14.72
C ILE A 53 6.95 -11.78 -15.95
N TYR A 54 7.46 -10.56 -15.75
CA TYR A 54 7.75 -9.63 -16.83
C TYR A 54 9.23 -9.51 -17.19
N GLY A 55 10.13 -10.13 -16.41
CA GLY A 55 11.58 -10.04 -16.63
C GLY A 55 12.17 -8.64 -16.39
N LYS A 56 11.42 -7.76 -15.74
CA LYS A 56 11.82 -6.38 -15.39
C LYS A 56 11.26 -6.02 -14.01
N PRO A 57 11.94 -5.18 -13.21
CA PRO A 57 11.45 -4.80 -11.90
C PRO A 57 10.16 -3.97 -11.99
N LEU A 58 9.29 -4.10 -10.98
CA LEU A 58 8.22 -3.14 -10.75
C LEU A 58 8.84 -1.85 -10.16
N GLU A 59 8.75 -0.73 -10.87
CA GLU A 59 9.41 0.55 -10.54
C GLU A 59 8.69 1.33 -9.42
N ILE A 60 8.51 0.67 -8.27
CA ILE A 60 7.94 1.21 -7.03
C ILE A 60 8.81 0.72 -5.86
N SER A 61 9.18 1.56 -4.90
CA SER A 61 9.93 1.09 -3.72
C SER A 61 9.08 0.14 -2.86
N ALA A 62 9.72 -0.77 -2.12
CA ALA A 62 8.97 -1.69 -1.25
C ALA A 62 8.21 -0.95 -0.13
N ASP A 63 8.80 0.13 0.39
CA ASP A 63 8.19 0.92 1.46
C ASP A 63 7.02 1.77 0.94
N SER A 64 7.14 2.42 -0.23
CA SER A 64 6.02 3.11 -0.88
C SER A 64 4.85 2.15 -1.16
N LEU A 65 5.17 0.97 -1.68
CA LEU A 65 4.17 -0.06 -1.96
C LEU A 65 3.50 -0.56 -0.66
N ALA A 66 4.26 -0.79 0.40
CA ALA A 66 3.71 -1.20 1.69
C ALA A 66 2.79 -0.13 2.30
N ILE A 67 3.18 1.16 2.20
CA ILE A 67 2.35 2.28 2.66
C ILE A 67 1.05 2.35 1.87
N GLU A 68 1.10 2.27 0.55
CA GLU A 68 -0.10 2.30 -0.29
C GLU A 68 -1.09 1.21 0.12
N ILE A 69 -0.62 -0.03 0.29
CA ILE A 69 -1.42 -1.17 0.75
C ILE A 69 -2.09 -0.85 2.09
N LEU A 70 -1.31 -0.37 3.07
CA LEU A 70 -1.81 -0.06 4.40
C LEU A 70 -2.83 1.08 4.38
N ILE A 71 -2.56 2.13 3.61
CA ILE A 71 -3.45 3.28 3.56
C ILE A 71 -4.76 2.89 2.89
N HIS A 72 -4.76 2.20 1.75
CA HIS A 72 -6.01 1.77 1.11
C HIS A 72 -6.81 0.79 1.96
N ALA A 73 -6.14 -0.16 2.63
CA ALA A 73 -6.81 -1.11 3.51
C ALA A 73 -7.36 -0.45 4.79
N TYR A 74 -6.66 0.56 5.34
CA TYR A 74 -6.97 1.11 6.66
C TYR A 74 -7.20 2.63 6.65
N ILE A 75 -7.69 3.21 5.54
CA ILE A 75 -7.87 4.67 5.43
C ILE A 75 -8.74 5.24 6.55
N ASP A 76 -9.83 4.53 6.92
CA ASP A 76 -10.71 4.94 8.01
C ASP A 76 -10.01 4.93 9.37
N LYS A 77 -9.14 3.93 9.60
CA LYS A 77 -8.34 3.83 10.83
C LYS A 77 -7.27 4.91 10.86
N LEU A 78 -6.63 5.18 9.73
CA LEU A 78 -5.67 6.27 9.58
C LEU A 78 -6.34 7.60 9.92
N ALA A 79 -7.46 7.93 9.26
CA ALA A 79 -8.19 9.17 9.50
C ALA A 79 -8.54 9.37 10.99
N LYS A 80 -9.02 8.31 11.65
CA LYS A 80 -9.29 8.33 13.10
C LYS A 80 -8.01 8.51 13.94
N ALA A 81 -6.91 7.86 13.57
CA ALA A 81 -5.64 8.00 14.28
C ALA A 81 -5.03 9.40 14.13
N LEU A 82 -5.26 10.06 12.99
CA LEU A 82 -4.86 11.45 12.77
C LEU A 82 -5.68 12.42 13.63
N HIS A 83 -6.94 12.10 13.93
CA HIS A 83 -7.79 12.87 14.84
C HIS A 83 -7.30 12.75 16.29
N GLY A 84 -6.37 13.61 16.69
CA GLY A 84 -5.87 13.71 18.08
C GLY A 84 -4.41 13.27 18.27
N ALA A 85 -3.73 12.79 17.22
CA ALA A 85 -2.30 12.53 17.29
C ALA A 85 -1.48 13.80 17.10
N ARG A 86 -0.42 13.97 17.90
CA ARG A 86 0.61 14.99 17.67
C ARG A 86 1.64 14.42 16.70
N LEU A 87 1.50 14.76 15.42
CA LEU A 87 2.36 14.27 14.34
C LEU A 87 3.34 15.35 13.87
N PRO A 88 4.47 14.95 13.27
CA PRO A 88 5.36 15.90 12.59
C PRO A 88 4.61 16.65 11.49
N GLU A 89 4.83 17.97 11.39
CA GLU A 89 4.23 18.82 10.36
C GLU A 89 4.48 18.28 8.95
N ALA A 90 5.71 17.82 8.68
CA ALA A 90 6.07 17.21 7.39
C ALA A 90 5.24 15.96 7.04
N LEU A 91 4.79 15.17 8.02
CA LEU A 91 3.90 14.03 7.77
C LEU A 91 2.48 14.51 7.48
N LEU A 92 2.00 15.53 8.21
CA LEU A 92 0.68 16.11 7.96
C LEU A 92 0.61 16.72 6.55
N ASP A 93 1.65 17.43 6.14
CA ASP A 93 1.77 17.98 4.79
C ASP A 93 1.79 16.89 3.72
N ALA A 94 2.51 15.79 3.96
CA ALA A 94 2.54 14.65 3.04
C ALA A 94 1.19 13.91 2.96
N LEU A 95 0.42 13.87 4.05
CA LEU A 95 -0.90 13.25 4.10
C LEU A 95 -2.01 14.18 3.57
N GLY A 96 -1.82 15.49 3.52
CA GLY A 96 -2.84 16.44 3.03
C GLY A 96 -3.36 16.11 1.62
N PRO A 97 -2.49 15.92 0.61
CA PRO A 97 -2.90 15.48 -0.72
C PRO A 97 -3.61 14.13 -0.73
N LEU A 98 -3.25 13.24 0.21
CA LEU A 98 -3.83 11.91 0.32
C LEU A 98 -5.27 11.98 0.85
N LEU A 99 -5.49 12.68 1.96
CA LEU A 99 -6.80 12.81 2.59
C LEU A 99 -7.83 13.55 1.73
N SER A 100 -7.37 14.36 0.78
CA SER A 100 -8.23 15.05 -0.19
C SER A 100 -8.53 14.22 -1.44
N ARG A 101 -7.81 13.12 -1.68
CA ARG A 101 -7.89 12.33 -2.93
C ARG A 101 -8.31 10.88 -2.75
N ILE A 102 -8.01 10.27 -1.60
CA ILE A 102 -8.41 8.90 -1.34
C ILE A 102 -9.87 8.89 -0.92
N GLU A 103 -10.71 8.39 -1.82
CA GLU A 103 -12.07 7.97 -1.52
C GLU A 103 -12.02 6.70 -0.63
N ALA A 104 -13.15 6.32 -0.02
CA ALA A 104 -13.25 5.18 0.89
C ALA A 104 -12.54 3.91 0.38
N SER A 105 -12.19 3.00 1.29
CA SER A 105 -11.50 1.74 0.96
C SER A 105 -12.06 1.09 -0.30
N THR A 106 -11.22 0.93 -1.32
CA THR A 106 -11.59 0.41 -2.63
C THR A 106 -11.60 -1.12 -2.60
N ALA A 107 -12.45 -1.75 -3.41
CA ALA A 107 -12.50 -3.22 -3.52
C ALA A 107 -11.19 -3.83 -4.04
N VAL A 108 -10.40 -3.03 -4.75
CA VAL A 108 -9.08 -3.39 -5.29
C VAL A 108 -8.12 -2.23 -5.04
N ILE A 109 -6.92 -2.55 -4.58
CA ILE A 109 -5.80 -1.61 -4.45
C ILE A 109 -4.99 -1.69 -5.75
N ASP A 110 -4.94 -0.58 -6.49
CA ASP A 110 -4.23 -0.48 -7.76
C ASP A 110 -2.81 0.06 -7.55
N CYS A 111 -1.82 -0.81 -7.35
CA CYS A 111 -0.44 -0.40 -7.17
C CYS A 111 0.29 -0.29 -8.51
N GLY A 112 0.29 0.90 -9.12
CA GLY A 112 0.91 1.15 -10.43
C GLY A 112 2.18 1.99 -10.40
N GLU A 113 3.04 1.82 -11.39
CA GLU A 113 4.23 2.67 -11.56
C GLU A 113 3.86 4.13 -11.87
N ARG A 114 4.78 5.07 -11.65
CA ARG A 114 4.54 6.52 -11.86
C ARG A 114 4.02 6.89 -13.26
N CYS A 115 4.36 6.09 -14.27
CA CYS A 115 3.93 6.32 -15.65
C CYS A 115 2.44 6.00 -15.89
N VAL A 116 1.80 5.22 -15.00
CA VAL A 116 0.43 4.75 -15.14
C VAL A 116 -0.47 5.09 -13.93
N ASP A 117 0.11 5.33 -12.75
CA ASP A 117 -0.58 5.69 -11.52
C ASP A 117 -0.31 7.16 -11.14
N ASN A 118 -1.35 7.99 -11.32
CA ASN A 118 -1.30 9.41 -11.01
C ASN A 118 -1.18 9.73 -9.51
N ASN A 119 -1.45 8.78 -8.62
CA ASN A 119 -1.34 8.95 -7.18
C ASN A 119 -0.01 8.43 -6.61
N ARG A 120 0.82 7.74 -7.42
CA ARG A 120 2.10 7.17 -6.99
C ARG A 120 3.00 8.16 -6.25
N PHE A 121 3.03 9.41 -6.68
CA PHE A 121 3.84 10.44 -6.04
C PHE A 121 3.46 10.70 -4.57
N VAL A 122 2.20 10.48 -4.20
CA VAL A 122 1.72 10.65 -2.82
C VAL A 122 2.33 9.57 -1.94
N PHE A 123 2.24 8.30 -2.37
CA PHE A 123 2.78 7.17 -1.61
C PHE A 123 4.30 7.20 -1.54
N ASP A 124 4.98 7.57 -2.63
CA ASP A 124 6.43 7.76 -2.63
C ASP A 124 6.85 8.93 -1.70
N GLY A 125 6.03 9.98 -1.59
CA GLY A 125 6.26 11.08 -0.64
C GLY A 125 6.08 10.66 0.83
N LEU A 126 5.34 9.59 1.08
CA LEU A 126 5.09 9.03 2.41
C LEU A 126 6.14 8.00 2.84
N GLU A 127 6.95 7.48 1.92
CA GLU A 127 8.00 6.49 2.17
C GLU A 127 8.89 6.80 3.39
N PRO A 128 9.42 8.04 3.56
CA PRO A 128 10.24 8.37 4.72
C PRO A 128 9.52 8.22 6.08
N PHE A 129 8.18 8.19 6.07
CA PHE A 129 7.34 8.07 7.25
C PHE A 129 6.77 6.66 7.45
N ALA A 130 7.19 5.66 6.65
CA ALA A 130 6.66 4.28 6.75
C ALA A 130 6.66 3.72 8.19
N PRO A 131 7.73 3.85 9.00
CA PRO A 131 7.73 3.32 10.37
C PRO A 131 6.68 4.00 11.25
N LEU A 132 6.45 5.31 11.07
CA LEU A 132 5.47 6.06 11.84
C LEU A 132 4.03 5.71 11.42
N ILE A 133 3.78 5.57 10.12
CA ILE A 133 2.47 5.16 9.59
C ILE A 133 2.11 3.75 10.07
N ILE A 134 3.05 2.80 9.99
CA ILE A 134 2.87 1.44 10.51
C ILE A 134 2.54 1.49 12.02
N ALA A 135 3.31 2.24 12.80
CA ALA A 135 3.09 2.38 14.24
C ALA A 135 1.76 3.07 14.61
N LEU A 136 1.24 3.96 13.76
CA LEU A 136 -0.09 4.57 13.94
C LEU A 136 -1.21 3.56 13.69
N LEU A 137 -1.03 2.70 12.69
CA LEU A 137 -2.04 1.72 12.27
C LEU A 137 -2.01 0.42 13.08
N ASP A 138 -0.94 0.14 13.83
CA ASP A 138 -0.84 -0.99 14.75
C ASP A 138 -1.47 -0.72 16.13
N LYS A 139 -1.86 0.52 16.43
CA LYS A 139 -2.57 0.90 17.67
C LYS A 139 -4.06 0.61 17.59
#